data_AF-A0A354ZI94-F1
#
_entry.id   AF-A0A354ZI94-F1
#
_cell.length_a   1.000
_cell.length_b   1.000
_cell.length_c   1.000
_cell.angle_alpha   90.00
_cell.angle_beta   90.00
_cell.angle_gamma   90.00
#
_symmetry.space_group_name_H-M   'P 1'
#
loop_
_entity.id
_entity.type
_entity.pdbx_description
1 polymer ?
#
loop_
_entity_poly.entity_id
_entity_poly.type
_entity_poly.pdbx_seq_one_letter_code
_entity_poly.pdbx_strand_id
1 'polypeptide(L)'
;DDASRADQVSQRSKGLIQALLECADDDTAAFNEVMKAFKLPKKTDEEKRARREAVQLALKGAVSVPRRTLHLAAEGMQMAACMAQLGNENAASDAGVGALLLDTAMGGAILNMQINLASIRDPEFVAEMKSEIDRFARERDELRQRARRATAERIGG
;
A
#
# COMPACT_ATOMS: atom_id res chain seq x y z
N ASP A 1 -11.85 -28.31 9.61
CA ASP A 1 -12.45 -28.65 8.32
C ASP A 1 -11.97 -27.65 7.29
N ASP A 2 -11.57 -28.13 6.12
CA ASP A 2 -10.99 -27.36 5.02
C ASP A 2 -12.01 -26.41 4.37
N ALA A 3 -13.31 -26.73 4.41
CA ALA A 3 -14.36 -25.83 3.90
C ALA A 3 -14.42 -24.51 4.68
N SER A 4 -14.33 -24.58 6.02
CA SER A 4 -14.30 -23.40 6.88
C SER A 4 -13.06 -22.51 6.64
N ARG A 5 -11.91 -23.12 6.28
CA ARG A 5 -10.68 -22.36 5.98
C ARG A 5 -10.75 -21.67 4.63
N ALA A 6 -11.30 -22.34 3.61
CA ALA A 6 -11.52 -21.74 2.30
C ALA A 6 -12.47 -20.54 2.37
N ASP A 7 -13.54 -20.65 3.14
CA ASP A 7 -14.48 -19.54 3.35
C ASP A 7 -13.83 -18.36 4.07
N GLN A 8 -13.00 -18.60 5.09
CA GLN A 8 -12.26 -17.54 5.78
C GLN A 8 -11.30 -16.79 4.84
N VAL A 9 -10.55 -17.53 4.01
CA VAL A 9 -9.66 -16.93 2.99
C VAL A 9 -10.48 -16.10 2.00
N SER A 10 -11.60 -16.63 1.51
CA SER A 10 -12.49 -15.92 0.58
C SER A 10 -13.04 -14.62 1.17
N GLN A 11 -13.54 -14.67 2.41
CA GLN A 11 -14.05 -13.50 3.12
C GLN A 11 -12.95 -12.45 3.34
N ARG A 12 -11.75 -12.89 3.76
CA ARG A 12 -10.61 -12.00 3.97
C ARG A 12 -10.15 -11.34 2.66
N SER A 13 -10.07 -12.10 1.58
CA SER A 13 -9.73 -11.58 0.25
C SER A 13 -10.74 -10.53 -0.23
N LYS A 14 -12.04 -10.76 -0.05
CA LYS A 14 -13.08 -9.77 -0.38
C LYS A 14 -12.92 -8.49 0.44
N GLY A 15 -12.63 -8.62 1.73
CA GLY A 15 -12.35 -7.47 2.60
C GLY A 15 -11.12 -6.68 2.14
N LEU A 16 -10.04 -7.36 1.74
CA LEU A 16 -8.84 -6.72 1.20
C LEU A 16 -9.11 -5.98 -0.12
N ILE A 17 -9.85 -6.61 -1.04
CA ILE A 17 -10.22 -5.98 -2.32
C ILE A 17 -11.00 -4.69 -2.05
N GLN A 18 -12.01 -4.75 -1.19
CA GLN A 18 -12.81 -3.58 -0.84
C GLN A 18 -11.96 -2.47 -0.20
N ALA A 19 -11.09 -2.83 0.75
CA ALA A 19 -10.22 -1.86 1.41
C ALA A 19 -9.18 -1.23 0.47
N LEU A 20 -8.69 -1.98 -0.53
CA LEU A 20 -7.78 -1.46 -1.55
C LEU A 20 -8.50 -0.53 -2.54
N LEU A 21 -9.75 -0.82 -2.90
CA LEU A 21 -10.58 0.09 -3.71
C LEU A 21 -10.87 1.39 -2.96
N GLU A 22 -11.21 1.30 -1.67
CA GLU A 22 -11.36 2.49 -0.80
C GLU A 22 -10.09 3.33 -0.76
N CYS A 23 -8.90 2.71 -0.73
CA CYS A 23 -7.65 3.47 -0.77
C CYS A 23 -7.52 4.32 -2.05
N ALA A 24 -8.07 3.89 -3.18
CA ALA A 24 -8.02 4.67 -4.43
C ALA A 24 -8.89 5.93 -4.33
N ASP A 25 -10.08 5.81 -3.72
CA ASP A 25 -10.96 6.94 -3.44
C ASP A 25 -10.35 7.89 -2.40
N ASP A 26 -9.77 7.31 -1.33
CA ASP A 26 -9.09 8.05 -0.26
C ASP A 26 -7.87 8.85 -0.81
N ASP A 27 -7.14 8.30 -1.79
CA ASP A 27 -5.97 8.98 -2.40
C ASP A 27 -6.42 10.23 -3.17
N THR A 28 -7.53 10.12 -3.89
CA THR A 28 -8.18 11.26 -4.57
C THR A 28 -8.61 12.33 -3.56
N ALA A 29 -9.23 11.92 -2.44
CA ALA A 29 -9.63 12.83 -1.39
C ALA A 29 -8.41 13.54 -0.74
N ALA A 30 -7.37 12.78 -0.41
CA ALA A 30 -6.15 13.31 0.19
C ALA A 30 -5.42 14.30 -0.75
N PHE A 31 -5.33 13.98 -2.05
CA PHE A 31 -4.78 14.90 -3.04
C PHE A 31 -5.57 16.22 -3.10
N ASN A 32 -6.90 16.14 -3.07
CA ASN A 32 -7.76 17.33 -3.05
C ASN A 32 -7.52 18.21 -1.81
N GLU A 33 -7.31 17.62 -0.64
CA GLU A 33 -6.97 18.37 0.57
C GLU A 33 -5.61 19.08 0.47
N VAL A 34 -4.60 18.40 -0.07
CA VAL A 34 -3.30 19.02 -0.38
C VAL A 34 -3.48 20.21 -1.33
N MET A 35 -4.28 20.05 -2.38
CA MET A 35 -4.57 21.14 -3.33
C MET A 35 -5.34 22.30 -2.70
N LYS A 36 -6.29 22.04 -1.80
CA LYS A 36 -7.00 23.08 -1.03
C LYS A 36 -6.02 23.87 -0.16
N ALA A 37 -5.12 23.18 0.56
CA ALA A 37 -4.11 23.83 1.38
C ALA A 37 -3.18 24.73 0.55
N PHE A 38 -2.78 24.28 -0.65
CA PHE A 38 -1.96 25.09 -1.55
C PHE A 38 -2.66 26.35 -2.07
N LYS A 39 -3.99 26.37 -2.14
CA LYS A 39 -4.81 27.50 -2.59
C LYS A 39 -5.06 28.56 -1.51
N LEU A 40 -4.70 28.31 -0.25
CA LEU A 40 -4.88 29.28 0.82
C LEU A 40 -4.14 30.61 0.53
N PRO A 41 -4.64 31.74 1.07
CA PRO A 41 -4.01 33.06 0.94
C PRO A 41 -2.54 33.06 1.40
N LYS A 42 -1.76 34.01 0.87
CA LYS A 42 -0.30 34.11 1.11
C LYS A 42 0.25 35.53 0.99
N LYS A 43 -0.58 36.55 1.22
CA LYS A 43 -0.21 37.97 1.12
C LYS A 43 0.47 38.45 2.40
N THR A 44 -0.12 38.16 3.56
CA THR A 44 0.46 38.53 4.86
C THR A 44 1.37 37.44 5.43
N ASP A 45 2.16 37.77 6.45
CA ASP A 45 3.03 36.78 7.10
C ASP A 45 2.25 35.77 7.93
N GLU A 46 1.13 36.19 8.54
CA GLU A 46 0.17 35.30 9.19
C GLU A 46 -0.45 34.32 8.19
N GLU A 47 -0.89 34.80 7.03
CA GLU A 47 -1.43 33.96 5.96
C GLU A 47 -0.40 32.96 5.45
N LYS A 48 0.86 33.40 5.22
CA LYS A 48 1.94 32.51 4.81
C LYS A 48 2.23 31.45 5.87
N ARG A 49 2.18 31.79 7.17
CA ARG A 49 2.37 30.84 8.27
C ARG A 49 1.25 29.81 8.30
N ALA A 50 -0.01 30.24 8.34
CA ALA A 50 -1.17 29.36 8.36
C ALA A 50 -1.21 28.45 7.13
N ARG A 51 -0.91 28.98 5.94
CA ARG A 51 -0.80 28.19 4.71
C ARG A 51 0.29 27.12 4.81
N ARG A 52 1.48 27.45 5.34
CA ARG A 52 2.56 26.47 5.50
C ARG A 52 2.14 25.33 6.44
N GLU A 53 1.52 25.66 7.56
CA GLU A 53 1.02 24.68 8.52
C GLU A 53 -0.04 23.76 7.90
N ALA A 54 -1.02 24.33 7.19
CA ALA A 54 -2.06 23.58 6.51
C ALA A 54 -1.50 22.64 5.43
N VAL A 55 -0.53 23.10 4.63
CA VAL A 55 0.14 22.26 3.62
C VAL A 55 0.90 21.11 4.28
N GLN A 56 1.62 21.36 5.37
CA GLN A 56 2.36 20.31 6.07
C GLN A 56 1.42 19.27 6.69
N LEU A 57 0.29 19.70 7.26
CA LEU A 57 -0.72 18.79 7.79
C LEU A 57 -1.35 17.94 6.67
N ALA A 58 -1.72 18.57 5.55
CA ALA A 58 -2.31 17.88 4.41
C ALA A 58 -1.35 16.86 3.79
N LEU A 59 -0.06 17.20 3.66
CA LEU A 59 0.96 16.27 3.14
C LEU A 59 1.14 15.05 4.05
N LYS A 60 1.18 15.23 5.38
CA LYS A 60 1.21 14.09 6.32
C LYS A 60 -0.04 13.22 6.20
N GLY A 61 -1.22 13.85 6.06
CA GLY A 61 -2.47 13.15 5.76
C GLY A 61 -2.38 12.35 4.46
N ALA A 62 -1.82 12.93 3.40
CA ALA A 62 -1.63 12.26 2.11
C ALA A 62 -0.65 11.07 2.14
N VAL A 63 0.28 11.00 3.11
CA VAL A 63 1.13 9.80 3.30
C VAL A 63 0.33 8.62 3.87
N SER A 64 -0.75 8.88 4.62
CA SER A 64 -1.50 7.82 5.30
C SER A 64 -2.19 6.84 4.35
N VAL A 65 -2.63 7.32 3.18
CA VAL A 65 -3.31 6.49 2.18
C VAL A 65 -2.37 5.49 1.51
N PRO A 66 -1.26 5.89 0.86
CA PRO A 66 -0.32 4.92 0.30
C PRO A 66 0.31 4.04 1.39
N ARG A 67 0.45 4.53 2.63
CA ARG A 67 0.84 3.67 3.77
C ARG A 67 -0.20 2.57 4.00
N ARG A 68 -1.50 2.87 4.04
CA ARG A 68 -2.57 1.87 4.15
C ARG A 68 -2.54 0.88 2.97
N THR A 69 -2.37 1.37 1.74
CA THR A 69 -2.23 0.54 0.55
C THR A 69 -1.04 -0.43 0.66
N LEU A 70 0.11 0.02 1.14
CA LEU A 70 1.30 -0.80 1.32
C LEU A 70 1.05 -1.99 2.26
N HIS A 71 0.42 -1.73 3.40
CA HIS A 71 0.08 -2.78 4.38
C HIS A 71 -0.93 -3.80 3.82
N LEU A 72 -2.01 -3.32 3.20
CA LEU A 72 -3.04 -4.19 2.63
C LEU A 72 -2.48 -5.02 1.47
N ALA A 73 -1.62 -4.44 0.64
CA ALA A 73 -0.97 -5.14 -0.46
C ALA A 73 0.01 -6.21 0.04
N ALA A 74 0.78 -5.94 1.10
CA ALA A 74 1.65 -6.93 1.74
C ALA A 74 0.85 -8.13 2.27
N GLU A 75 -0.26 -7.86 2.98
CA GLU A 75 -1.14 -8.90 3.49
C GLU A 75 -1.73 -9.75 2.34
N GLY A 76 -2.24 -9.09 1.31
CA GLY A 76 -2.77 -9.78 0.13
C GLY A 76 -1.70 -10.63 -0.57
N MET A 77 -0.48 -10.13 -0.70
CA MET A 77 0.62 -10.86 -1.34
C MET A 77 1.02 -12.09 -0.52
N GLN A 78 1.00 -11.99 0.81
CA GLN A 78 1.20 -13.13 1.71
C GLN A 78 0.12 -14.20 1.52
N MET A 79 -1.14 -13.78 1.41
CA MET A 79 -2.26 -14.69 1.11
C MET A 79 -2.10 -15.35 -0.27
N ALA A 80 -1.75 -14.57 -1.30
CA ALA A 80 -1.54 -15.07 -2.65
C ALA A 80 -0.41 -16.12 -2.70
N ALA A 81 0.70 -15.87 -2.02
CA ALA A 81 1.80 -16.83 -1.89
C ALA A 81 1.36 -18.13 -1.18
N CYS A 82 0.53 -18.02 -0.15
CA CYS A 82 -0.03 -19.17 0.56
C CYS A 82 -0.99 -19.98 -0.35
N MET A 83 -1.84 -19.31 -1.11
CA MET A 83 -2.77 -19.94 -2.06
C MET A 83 -2.02 -20.64 -3.20
N ALA A 84 -0.95 -20.04 -3.73
CA ALA A 84 -0.10 -20.70 -4.72
C ALA A 84 0.58 -21.95 -4.14
N GLN A 85 0.93 -21.94 -2.85
CA GLN A 85 1.63 -23.05 -2.21
C GLN A 85 0.70 -24.19 -1.77
N LEU A 86 -0.52 -23.91 -1.29
CA LEU A 86 -1.39 -24.89 -0.61
C LEU A 86 -2.80 -24.99 -1.21
N GLY A 87 -3.17 -24.09 -2.12
CA GLY A 87 -4.50 -24.03 -2.71
C GLY A 87 -4.71 -25.03 -3.86
N ASN A 88 -5.76 -24.76 -4.64
CA ASN A 88 -6.05 -25.53 -5.85
C ASN A 88 -4.91 -25.37 -6.87
N GLU A 89 -4.29 -26.49 -7.27
CA GLU A 89 -3.21 -26.52 -8.27
C GLU A 89 -3.60 -25.82 -9.57
N ASN A 90 -4.84 -26.01 -10.02
CA ASN A 90 -5.36 -25.38 -11.25
C ASN A 90 -5.47 -23.85 -11.15
N ALA A 91 -5.40 -23.28 -9.94
CA ALA A 91 -5.47 -21.84 -9.69
C ALA A 91 -4.10 -21.25 -9.25
N ALA A 92 -3.01 -22.03 -9.29
CA ALA A 92 -1.70 -21.56 -8.86
C ALA A 92 -1.16 -20.41 -9.75
N SER A 93 -1.49 -20.42 -11.04
CA SER A 93 -1.20 -19.31 -11.97
C SER A 93 -1.94 -18.03 -11.59
N ASP A 94 -3.24 -18.13 -11.27
CA ASP A 94 -4.06 -16.98 -10.85
C ASP A 94 -3.51 -16.38 -9.55
N ALA A 95 -3.14 -17.22 -8.58
CA ALA A 95 -2.50 -16.77 -7.35
C ALA A 95 -1.14 -16.08 -7.62
N GLY A 96 -0.35 -16.61 -8.56
CA GLY A 96 0.90 -15.98 -9.00
C GLY A 96 0.69 -14.61 -9.65
N VAL A 97 -0.30 -14.47 -10.53
CA VAL A 97 -0.68 -13.19 -11.13
C VAL A 97 -1.14 -12.21 -10.06
N GLY A 98 -1.97 -12.65 -9.11
CA GLY A 98 -2.39 -11.84 -7.97
C GLY A 98 -1.20 -11.29 -7.17
N ALA A 99 -0.20 -12.13 -6.90
CA ALA A 99 1.02 -11.70 -6.22
C ALA A 99 1.82 -10.65 -7.02
N LEU A 100 1.90 -10.76 -8.35
CA LEU A 100 2.57 -9.75 -9.19
C LEU A 100 1.86 -8.39 -9.16
N LEU A 101 0.52 -8.39 -9.17
CA LEU A 101 -0.27 -7.17 -9.05
C LEU A 101 -0.07 -6.50 -7.68
N LEU A 102 -0.07 -7.30 -6.61
CA LEU A 102 0.15 -6.82 -5.24
C LEU A 102 1.58 -6.31 -5.04
N ASP A 103 2.58 -6.97 -5.63
CA ASP A 103 3.97 -6.47 -5.66
C ASP A 103 4.06 -5.08 -6.31
N THR A 104 3.33 -4.89 -7.41
CA THR A 104 3.28 -3.60 -8.12
C THR A 104 2.59 -2.55 -7.26
N ALA A 105 1.50 -2.91 -6.57
CA ALA A 105 0.79 -2.02 -5.65
C ALA A 105 1.69 -1.59 -4.47
N MET A 106 2.45 -2.50 -3.85
CA MET A 106 3.43 -2.16 -2.82
C MET A 106 4.49 -1.20 -3.36
N GLY A 107 5.03 -1.45 -4.55
CA GLY A 107 6.00 -0.57 -5.20
C GLY A 107 5.45 0.84 -5.46
N GLY A 108 4.23 0.93 -6.00
CA GLY A 108 3.55 2.20 -6.22
C GLY A 108 3.28 2.97 -4.93
N ALA A 109 2.82 2.28 -3.88
CA ALA A 109 2.61 2.86 -2.57
C ALA A 109 3.91 3.44 -1.98
N ILE A 110 5.03 2.71 -2.06
CA ILE A 110 6.34 3.19 -1.60
C ILE A 110 6.74 4.48 -2.35
N LEU A 111 6.59 4.52 -3.67
CA LEU A 111 6.91 5.70 -4.48
C LEU A 111 6.01 6.90 -4.08
N ASN A 112 4.72 6.67 -3.88
CA ASN A 112 3.76 7.70 -3.45
C ASN A 112 4.04 8.22 -2.03
N MET A 113 4.50 7.37 -1.12
CA MET A 113 5.00 7.81 0.19
C MET A 113 6.26 8.67 0.03
N GLN A 114 7.25 8.22 -0.75
CA GLN A 114 8.52 8.92 -0.92
C GLN A 114 8.36 10.34 -1.49
N ILE A 115 7.50 10.53 -2.50
CA ILE A 115 7.29 11.85 -3.11
C ILE A 115 6.62 12.83 -2.13
N ASN A 116 5.67 12.38 -1.31
CA ASN A 116 5.05 13.20 -0.27
C ASN A 116 6.05 13.53 0.85
N LEU A 117 6.84 12.55 1.30
CA LEU A 117 7.85 12.73 2.34
C LEU A 117 8.94 13.74 1.94
N ALA A 118 9.29 13.82 0.67
CA ALA A 118 10.23 14.84 0.16
C ALA A 118 9.73 16.28 0.37
N SER A 119 8.42 16.48 0.57
CA SER A 119 7.80 17.78 0.78
C SER A 119 7.46 18.07 2.27
N ILE A 120 7.70 17.11 3.17
CA ILE A 120 7.42 17.21 4.60
C ILE A 120 8.68 17.66 5.36
N ARG A 121 8.51 18.61 6.28
CA ARG A 121 9.59 19.24 7.06
C ARG A 121 9.76 18.69 8.47
N ASP A 122 8.87 17.80 8.89
CA ASP A 122 8.97 17.13 10.18
C ASP A 122 9.97 15.96 10.08
N PRO A 123 11.17 16.07 10.68
CA PRO A 123 12.20 15.06 10.53
C PRO A 123 11.86 13.75 11.25
N GLU A 124 11.11 13.80 12.36
CA GLU A 124 10.73 12.61 13.12
C GLU A 124 9.73 11.77 12.32
N PHE A 125 8.69 12.41 11.79
CA PHE A 125 7.73 11.76 10.91
C PHE A 125 8.40 11.19 9.66
N VAL A 126 9.32 11.94 9.03
CA VAL A 126 10.05 11.48 7.85
C VAL A 126 10.92 10.27 8.17
N ALA A 127 11.62 10.26 9.31
CA ALA A 127 12.44 9.13 9.72
C ALA A 127 11.60 7.87 10.00
N GLU A 128 10.47 8.02 10.70
CA GLU A 128 9.54 6.93 10.97
C GLU A 128 9.04 6.29 9.66
N MET A 129 8.53 7.10 8.74
CA MET A 129 7.97 6.60 7.48
C MET A 129 9.05 6.00 6.56
N LYS A 130 10.28 6.53 6.57
CA LYS A 130 11.40 5.91 5.83
C LYS A 130 11.79 4.55 6.39
N SER A 131 11.88 4.42 7.71
CA SER A 131 12.15 3.14 8.36
C SER A 131 11.09 2.10 8.02
N GLU A 132 9.82 2.52 7.96
CA GLU A 132 8.72 1.64 7.56
C GLU A 132 8.80 1.23 6.08
N ILE A 133 9.11 2.18 5.17
CA ILE A 133 9.35 1.89 3.75
C ILE A 133 10.49 0.88 3.60
N ASP A 134 11.61 1.05 4.29
CA ASP A 134 12.76 0.13 4.19
C ASP A 134 12.41 -1.28 4.67
N ARG A 135 11.59 -1.39 5.73
CA ARG A 135 11.07 -2.68 6.20
C ARG A 135 10.20 -3.35 5.13
N PHE A 136 9.22 -2.62 4.60
CA PHE A 136 8.32 -3.17 3.58
C PHE A 136 9.01 -3.44 2.24
N ALA A 137 10.07 -2.71 1.89
CA ALA A 137 10.85 -3.00 0.70
C ALA A 137 11.52 -4.38 0.79
N ARG A 138 12.08 -4.72 1.97
CA ARG A 138 12.63 -6.07 2.23
C ARG A 138 11.54 -7.13 2.22
N GLU A 139 10.43 -6.89 2.92
CA GLU A 139 9.30 -7.81 2.97
C GLU A 139 8.70 -8.07 1.59
N ARG A 140 8.56 -7.02 0.76
CA ARG A 140 8.12 -7.11 -0.64
C ARG A 140 9.00 -8.06 -1.44
N ASP A 141 10.32 -7.95 -1.33
CA ASP A 141 11.25 -8.82 -2.05
C ASP A 141 11.15 -10.28 -1.59
N GLU A 142 11.01 -10.51 -0.28
CA GLU A 142 10.81 -11.85 0.29
C GLU A 142 9.49 -12.48 -0.19
N LEU A 143 8.39 -11.73 -0.12
CA LEU A 143 7.07 -12.16 -0.58
C LEU A 143 7.06 -12.42 -2.08
N ARG A 144 7.72 -11.57 -2.89
CA ARG A 144 7.87 -11.77 -4.34
C ARG A 144 8.58 -13.08 -4.65
N GLN A 145 9.70 -13.35 -3.99
CA GLN A 145 10.45 -14.59 -4.18
C GLN A 145 9.62 -15.81 -3.77
N ARG A 146 8.94 -15.74 -2.62
CA ARG A 146 8.09 -16.81 -2.12
C ARG A 146 6.94 -17.12 -3.08
N ALA A 147 6.20 -16.11 -3.52
CA ALA A 147 5.10 -16.28 -4.46
C ALA A 147 5.57 -16.88 -5.79
N ARG A 148 6.66 -16.34 -6.36
CA ARG A 148 7.24 -16.85 -7.60
C ARG A 148 7.64 -18.32 -7.48
N ARG A 149 8.30 -18.70 -6.38
CA ARG A 149 8.71 -20.08 -6.14
C ARG A 149 7.49 -21.01 -6.02
N ALA A 150 6.53 -20.64 -5.17
CA ALA A 150 5.32 -21.43 -4.95
C ALA A 150 4.53 -21.65 -6.25
N THR A 151 4.38 -20.61 -7.07
CA THR A 151 3.72 -20.71 -8.37
C THR A 151 4.51 -21.58 -9.35
N ALA A 152 5.83 -21.40 -9.45
CA ALA A 152 6.66 -22.16 -10.40
C ALA A 152 6.69 -23.66 -10.09
N GLU A 153 6.75 -24.04 -8.81
CA GLU A 153 6.73 -25.45 -8.37
C GLU A 153 5.41 -26.15 -8.73
N ARG A 154 4.29 -25.41 -8.88
CA ARG A 154 2.98 -25.95 -9.23
C ARG A 154 2.67 -25.96 -10.73
N ILE A 155 3.20 -24.99 -11.49
CA ILE A 155 2.94 -24.89 -12.95
C ILE A 155 3.91 -25.77 -13.75
N GLY A 156 5.13 -25.98 -13.25
CA GLY A 156 6.16 -26.76 -13.94
C GLY A 156 6.22 -28.25 -13.55
N GLY A 157 5.31 -28.70 -12.69
CA GLY A 157 5.16 -30.10 -12.26
C GLY A 157 4.28 -30.91 -13.19
#